data_AF-A0A534R2P7-F1
#
_entry.id   AF-A0A534R2P7-F1
#
_cell.length_a   1.000
_cell.length_b   1.000
_cell.length_c   1.000
_cell.angle_alpha   90.00
_cell.angle_beta   90.00
_cell.angle_gamma   90.00
#
_symmetry.space_group_name_H-M   'P 1'
#
loop_
_entity.id
_entity.type
_entity.pdbx_description
1 polymer ?
#
loop_
_entity_poly.entity_id
_entity_poly.type
_entity_poly.pdbx_seq_one_letter_code
_entity_poly.pdbx_strand_id
1 'polypeptide(L)' 'MARITVEDCLEHVPNRFELVLLAARRAKQLLKGARPLVESDNKEIVTALREVAAERVRLEYAE' A
#
# COMPACT_ATOMS: atom_id res chain seq x y z
N MET A 1 3.25 -13.81 9.62
CA MET A 1 2.16 -12.91 10.04
C MET A 1 2.69 -11.49 10.00
N ALA A 2 2.29 -10.71 8.99
CA ALA A 2 2.85 -9.38 8.76
C ALA A 2 2.59 -8.49 9.98
N ARG A 3 3.65 -8.06 10.64
CA ARG A 3 3.62 -7.02 11.67
C ARG A 3 3.60 -5.66 10.95
N ILE A 4 2.48 -5.36 10.30
CA ILE A 4 2.23 -4.04 9.71
C ILE A 4 0.97 -3.48 10.38
N THR A 5 1.05 -2.24 10.81
CA THR A 5 -0.05 -1.53 11.47
C THR A 5 -0.62 -0.46 10.55
N VAL A 6 -1.83 0.01 10.85
CA VAL A 6 -2.44 1.10 10.07
C VAL A 6 -1.69 2.41 10.35
N GLU A 7 -1.17 2.56 11.57
CA GLU A 7 -0.36 3.66 12.04
C GLU A 7 0.88 3.86 11.15
N ASP A 8 1.60 2.78 10.82
CA ASP A 8 2.76 2.83 9.91
C ASP A 8 2.40 3.40 8.52
N CYS A 9 1.17 3.16 8.05
CA CYS A 9 0.71 3.68 6.77
C CYS A 9 0.26 5.16 6.86
N LEU A 10 -0.28 5.55 8.03
CA LEU A 10 -0.79 6.90 8.26
C LEU A 10 0.33 7.94 8.44
N GLU A 11 1.56 7.52 8.75
CA GLU A 11 2.73 8.40 8.74
C GLU A 11 2.99 9.02 7.35
N HIS A 12 2.69 8.29 6.28
CA HIS A 12 2.90 8.73 4.90
C HIS A 12 1.60 9.17 4.19
N VAL A 13 0.46 8.60 4.59
CA VAL A 13 -0.86 8.92 4.03
C VAL A 13 -1.83 9.27 5.16
N PRO A 14 -1.87 10.54 5.61
CA PRO A 14 -2.58 10.92 6.84
C PRO A 14 -4.10 10.75 6.74
N ASN A 15 -4.66 10.76 5.53
CA ASN A 15 -6.08 10.55 5.32
C ASN A 15 -6.39 9.05 5.14
N ARG A 16 -7.22 8.53 6.04
CA ARG A 16 -7.64 7.12 6.04
C ARG A 16 -8.42 6.72 4.79
N PHE A 17 -9.24 7.60 4.22
CA PHE A 17 -9.98 7.31 3.01
C PHE A 17 -9.07 7.23 1.80
N GLU A 18 -8.10 8.13 1.70
CA GLU A 18 -7.10 8.11 0.64
C GLU A 18 -6.17 6.89 0.76
N LEU A 19 -5.79 6.51 1.98
CA LEU A 19 -5.06 5.27 2.25
C LEU A 19 -5.82 4.05 1.73
N VAL A 20 -7.11 3.94 2.02
CA VAL A 20 -7.96 2.83 1.54
C VAL A 20 -8.00 2.81 0.01
N LEU A 21 -8.19 3.97 -0.62
CA LEU A 21 -8.22 4.09 -2.08
C LEU A 21 -6.88 3.73 -2.73
N LEU A 22 -5.77 4.21 -2.17
CA LEU A 22 -4.41 3.91 -2.62
C LEU A 22 -4.11 2.42 -2.52
N ALA A 23 -4.34 1.83 -1.35
CA ALA A 23 -4.11 0.41 -1.10
C ALA A 23 -4.96 -0.47 -2.01
N ALA A 24 -6.24 -0.14 -2.19
CA ALA A 24 -7.14 -0.87 -3.08
C ALA A 24 -6.69 -0.78 -4.55
N ARG A 25 -6.28 0.41 -5.00
CA ARG A 25 -5.76 0.61 -6.37
C ARG A 25 -4.47 -0.19 -6.58
N ARG A 26 -3.56 -0.16 -5.61
CA ARG A 26 -2.29 -0.88 -5.69
C ARG A 26 -2.47 -2.39 -5.63
N ALA A 27 -3.33 -2.89 -4.74
CA ALA A 27 -3.66 -4.31 -4.67
C ALA A 27 -4.24 -4.83 -6.01
N LYS A 28 -5.08 -4.04 -6.69
CA LYS A 28 -5.56 -4.38 -8.04
C LYS A 28 -4.43 -4.47 -9.08
N GLN A 29 -3.38 -3.67 -8.96
CA GLN A 29 -2.22 -3.77 -9.85
C GLN A 29 -1.45 -5.07 -9.60
N LEU A 30 -1.22 -5.41 -8.32
CA LEU A 30 -0.56 -6.66 -7.94
C LEU A 30 -1.35 -7.88 -8.42
N LEU A 31 -2.68 -7.87 -8.28
CA LEU A 31 -3.56 -8.92 -8.81
C LEU A 31 -3.49 -9.05 -10.34
N LYS A 32 -3.18 -7.96 -11.05
CA LYS A 32 -2.96 -7.96 -12.51
C LYS A 32 -1.54 -8.41 -12.90
N GLY A 33 -0.72 -8.85 -11.95
CA GLY A 33 0.63 -9.32 -12.18
C GLY A 33 1.71 -8.23 -12.09
N ALA A 34 1.40 -7.05 -11.54
CA ALA A 34 2.43 -6.06 -11.26
C ALA A 34 3.43 -6.61 -10.23
N ARG A 35 4.71 -6.28 -10.41
CA ARG A 35 5.76 -6.73 -9.51
C ARG A 35 5.62 -6.06 -8.13
N PRO A 36 5.68 -6.82 -7.03
CA PRO A 36 5.79 -6.26 -5.68
C PRO A 36 7.08 -5.45 -5.52
N LEU A 37 7.00 -4.33 -4.81
CA LEU A 37 8.14 -3.45 -4.49
C LEU A 37 8.78 -3.78 -3.13
N VAL A 38 8.10 -4.61 -2.34
CA VAL A 38 8.64 -5.21 -1.11
C VAL A 38 8.43 -6.70 -1.17
N GLU A 39 9.37 -7.45 -0.60
CA GLU A 39 9.23 -8.88 -0.42
C GLU A 39 8.11 -9.17 0.58
N SER A 40 7.14 -9.96 0.13
CA SER A 40 5.97 -10.32 0.92
C SER A 40 5.41 -11.64 0.41
N ASP A 41 5.13 -12.52 1.36
CA ASP A 41 4.40 -13.77 1.24
C ASP A 41 2.89 -13.59 1.48
N ASN A 42 2.43 -12.35 1.68
CA ASN A 42 1.07 -12.02 2.05
C ASN A 42 0.19 -11.75 0.82
N LYS A 43 -1.12 -11.75 1.03
CA LYS A 43 -2.09 -11.31 0.02
C LYS A 43 -1.79 -9.90 -0.47
N GLU A 44 -2.21 -9.62 -1.70
CA GLU A 44 -1.91 -8.39 -2.44
C GLU A 44 -2.31 -7.13 -1.68
N ILE A 45 -3.41 -7.18 -0.92
CA ILE A 45 -3.85 -6.05 -0.10
C ILE A 45 -2.89 -5.75 1.06
N VAL A 46 -2.33 -6.78 1.69
CA VAL A 46 -1.35 -6.62 2.77
C VAL A 46 -0.01 -6.18 2.18
N THR A 47 0.37 -6.75 1.04
CA THR A 47 1.57 -6.32 0.31
C THR A 47 1.47 -4.85 -0.10
N ALA A 48 0.32 -4.40 -0.60
CA ALA A 48 0.10 -2.99 -0.92
C ALA A 48 0.23 -2.07 0.30
N LEU A 49 -0.35 -2.42 1.46
CA LEU A 49 -0.19 -1.64 2.68
C LEU A 49 1.27 -1.59 3.16
N ARG A 50 2.01 -2.71 3.02
CA ARG A 50 3.45 -2.74 3.31
C ARG A 50 4.26 -1.87 2.35
N GLU A 51 3.87 -1.79 1.08
CA GLU A 51 4.50 -0.88 0.12
C GLU A 51 4.23 0.60 0.46
N VAL A 52 3.05 0.92 0.97
CA VAL A 52 2.71 2.28 1.44
C VAL A 52 3.52 2.65 2.68
N ALA A 53 3.57 1.77 3.69
CA ALA A 53 4.38 1.98 4.89
C ALA A 53 5.90 2.00 4.63
N ALA A 54 6.35 1.38 3.53
CA ALA A 54 7.75 1.44 3.09
C ALA A 54 8.05 2.61 2.13
N GLU A 55 7.09 3.54 1.97
CA GLU A 55 7.18 4.71 1.10
C GLU A 55 7.49 4.38 -0.38
N ARG A 56 7.15 3.15 -0.82
CA ARG A 56 7.34 2.70 -2.21
C ARG A 56 6.15 3.04 -3.10
N VAL A 57 5.00 3.28 -2.49
CA VAL A 57 3.75 3.64 -3.17
C VAL A 57 3.17 4.88 -2.49
N ARG A 58 2.95 5.93 -3.28
CA ARG A 58 2.49 7.24 -2.81
C ARG A 58 1.34 7.76 -3.69
N LEU A 59 0.55 8.66 -3.13
CA LEU A 59 -0.42 9.44 -3.90
C LEU A 59 0.33 10.57 -4.61
N GLU A 60 0.11 10.69 -5.90
CA GLU A 60 0.43 11.92 -6.64
C GLU A 60 -0.87 12.69 -6.81
N TYR A 61 -0.94 13.87 -6.20
CA TYR A 61 -1.99 14.83 -6.50
C TYR A 61 -1.63 15.49 -7.82
N ALA A 62 -2.49 15.32 -8.83
CA ALA A 62 -2.39 16.13 -10.03
C ALA A 62 -2.78 17.56 -9.65
N GLU A 63 -1.84 18.51 -9.85
CA GLU A 63 -2.10 19.95 -9.78
C GLU A 63 -2.99 20.41 -10.95
#